data_AF-A0A1M6CCS3-F1
#
_entry.id   AF-A0A1M6CCS3-F1
#
_cell.length_a   1.000
_cell.length_b   1.000
_cell.length_c   1.000
_cell.angle_alpha   90.00
_cell.angle_beta   90.00
_cell.angle_gamma   90.00
#
_symmetry.space_group_name_H-M   'P 1'
#
loop_
_entity.id
_entity.type
_entity.pdbx_description
1 polymer ?
#
loop_
_entity_poly.entity_id
_entity_poly.type
_entity_poly.pdbx_seq_one_letter_code
_entity_poly.pdbx_strand_id
1 'polypeptide(L)'
;MTDADIAAALMALARARAPGTFCPSEAARALSEDWRPLMGVVRRVAATLPLLATQGGVPVDPAGARGPIRLALDEGRAEGGHSGT
;
A
#
# COMPACT_ATOMS: atom_id res chain seq x y z
N MET A 1 -16.46 2.73 -4.05
CA MET A 1 -15.08 2.38 -3.67
C MET A 1 -15.12 1.66 -2.34
N THR A 2 -14.74 0.40 -2.32
CA THR A 2 -14.63 -0.41 -1.11
C THR A 2 -13.17 -0.54 -0.68
N ASP A 3 -12.93 -0.98 0.55
CA ASP A 3 -11.58 -1.32 1.02
C ASP A 3 -10.97 -2.46 0.18
N ALA A 4 -11.80 -3.37 -0.37
CA ALA A 4 -11.36 -4.43 -1.26
C ALA A 4 -10.85 -3.88 -2.62
N ASP A 5 -11.52 -2.88 -3.20
CA ASP A 5 -11.08 -2.23 -4.45
C ASP A 5 -9.72 -1.56 -4.26
N ILE A 6 -9.55 -0.88 -3.12
CA ILE A 6 -8.30 -0.23 -2.75
C ILE A 6 -7.18 -1.26 -2.53
N ALA A 7 -7.49 -2.35 -1.82
CA ALA A 7 -6.54 -3.42 -1.58
C ALA A 7 -6.06 -4.05 -2.89
N ALA A 8 -6.98 -4.31 -3.82
CA ALA A 8 -6.65 -4.84 -5.14
C ALA A 8 -5.72 -3.90 -5.92
N ALA A 9 -6.00 -2.59 -5.94
CA ALA A 9 -5.16 -1.61 -6.62
C ALA A 9 -3.75 -1.51 -5.99
N LEU A 10 -3.66 -1.49 -4.66
CA LEU A 10 -2.38 -1.46 -3.94
C LEU A 10 -1.55 -2.71 -4.23
N MET A 11 -2.15 -3.90 -4.14
CA MET A 11 -1.46 -5.17 -4.39
C MET A 11 -1.07 -5.33 -5.86
N ALA A 12 -1.89 -4.87 -6.81
CA ALA A 12 -1.54 -4.87 -8.23
C ALA A 12 -0.29 -4.03 -8.51
N LEU A 13 -0.22 -2.80 -7.96
CA LEU A 13 0.96 -1.94 -8.08
C LEU A 13 2.19 -2.52 -7.39
N ALA A 14 2.01 -3.13 -6.21
CA ALA A 14 3.11 -3.77 -5.48
C ALA A 14 3.72 -4.92 -6.29
N ARG A 15 2.88 -5.82 -6.82
CA ARG A 15 3.32 -6.96 -7.64
C ARG A 15 3.95 -6.55 -8.95
N ALA A 16 3.39 -5.55 -9.63
CA ALA A 16 3.92 -5.04 -10.90
C ALA A 16 5.29 -4.37 -10.75
N ARG A 17 5.66 -3.97 -9.53
CA ARG A 17 6.90 -3.24 -9.27
C ARG A 17 7.97 -4.04 -8.58
N ALA A 18 7.64 -5.12 -7.88
CA ALA A 18 8.57 -5.86 -7.05
C ALA A 18 9.87 -6.19 -7.83
N PRO A 19 11.06 -5.91 -7.26
CA PRO A 19 11.35 -5.43 -5.88
C PRO A 19 11.31 -3.90 -5.66
N GLY A 20 10.62 -3.14 -6.51
CA GLY A 20 10.50 -1.69 -6.47
C GLY A 20 9.42 -1.12 -5.52
N THR A 21 9.38 0.21 -5.43
CA THR A 21 8.46 0.94 -4.54
C THR A 21 7.53 1.89 -5.30
N PHE A 22 6.43 2.30 -4.67
CA PHE A 22 5.46 3.24 -5.22
C PHE A 22 4.88 4.17 -4.16
N CYS A 23 4.11 5.18 -4.57
CA CYS A 23 3.42 6.05 -3.62
C CYS A 23 1.93 5.68 -3.49
N PRO A 24 1.29 5.87 -2.32
CA PRO A 24 -0.13 5.60 -2.14
C PRO A 24 -1.05 6.37 -3.11
N SER A 25 -0.65 7.59 -3.51
CA SER A 25 -1.43 8.42 -4.42
C SER A 25 -1.56 7.85 -5.82
N GLU A 26 -0.66 6.95 -6.22
CA GLU A 26 -0.79 6.27 -7.50
C GLU A 26 -1.94 5.25 -7.51
N ALA A 27 -2.07 4.46 -6.44
CA ALA A 27 -3.21 3.57 -6.27
C ALA A 27 -4.53 4.37 -6.28
N ALA A 28 -4.55 5.51 -5.58
CA ALA A 28 -5.74 6.35 -5.54
C ALA A 28 -6.09 6.97 -6.90
N ARG A 29 -5.09 7.40 -7.69
CA ARG A 29 -5.30 7.94 -9.05
C ARG A 29 -5.81 6.88 -10.03
N ALA A 30 -5.43 5.62 -9.85
CA ALA A 30 -5.97 4.52 -10.64
C ALA A 30 -7.46 4.26 -10.35
N LEU A 31 -7.95 4.72 -9.20
CA LEU A 31 -9.29 4.45 -8.72
C LEU A 31 -10.26 5.63 -8.94
N SER A 32 -9.79 6.87 -8.91
CA SER A 32 -10.63 8.08 -9.03
C SER A 32 -9.83 9.28 -9.54
N GLU A 33 -10.48 10.14 -10.33
CA GLU A 33 -9.94 11.45 -10.72
C GLU A 33 -9.80 12.39 -9.51
N ASP A 34 -10.81 12.42 -8.62
CA ASP A 34 -10.74 13.11 -7.34
C ASP A 34 -10.16 12.19 -6.26
N TRP A 35 -8.86 11.90 -6.40
CA TRP A 35 -8.16 10.94 -5.54
C TRP A 35 -7.77 11.49 -4.17
N ARG A 36 -7.73 12.81 -3.98
CA ARG A 36 -7.21 13.43 -2.75
C ARG A 36 -8.01 13.01 -1.50
N PRO A 37 -9.35 13.00 -1.52
CA PRO A 37 -10.16 12.51 -0.40
C PRO A 37 -9.88 11.02 -0.05
N LEU A 38 -9.39 10.23 -1.00
CA LEU A 38 -9.09 8.82 -0.79
C LEU A 38 -7.80 8.58 0.01
N MET A 39 -6.96 9.59 0.23
CA MET A 39 -5.66 9.37 0.88
C MET A 39 -5.73 8.79 2.29
N GLY A 40 -6.73 9.17 3.09
CA GLY A 40 -6.93 8.57 4.40
C GLY A 40 -7.27 7.09 4.31
N VAL A 41 -8.23 6.73 3.43
CA VAL A 41 -8.70 5.34 3.27
C VAL A 41 -7.61 4.45 2.65
N VAL A 42 -6.87 4.95 1.66
CA VAL A 42 -5.79 4.21 0.99
C VAL A 42 -4.66 3.87 1.95
N ARG A 43 -4.23 4.84 2.78
CA ARG A 43 -3.18 4.61 3.78
C ARG A 43 -3.63 3.64 4.87
N ARG A 44 -4.87 3.74 5.32
CA ARG A 44 -5.46 2.80 6.28
C ARG A 44 -5.48 1.38 5.72
N VAL A 45 -5.93 1.18 4.48
CA VAL A 45 -5.96 -0.13 3.84
C VAL A 45 -4.55 -0.66 3.63
N ALA A 46 -3.60 0.17 3.19
CA ALA A 46 -2.20 -0.22 3.02
C ALA A 46 -1.57 -0.80 4.29
N ALA A 47 -1.93 -0.28 5.48
CA ALA A 47 -1.45 -0.81 6.77
C ALA A 47 -1.87 -2.27 7.03
N THR A 48 -2.96 -2.72 6.42
CA THR A 48 -3.48 -4.10 6.60
C THR A 48 -2.83 -5.12 5.67
N LEU A 49 -2.18 -4.66 4.60
CA LEU A 49 -1.64 -5.50 3.53
C LEU A 49 -0.20 -5.92 3.82
N PRO A 50 0.34 -6.93 3.12
CA PRO A 50 1.76 -7.29 3.17
C PRO A 50 2.62 -6.26 2.42
N LEU A 51 2.57 -5.02 2.87
CA LEU A 51 3.32 -3.90 2.31
C LEU A 51 4.21 -3.28 3.38
N LEU A 52 5.44 -2.96 2.98
CA LEU A 52 6.35 -2.15 3.78
C LEU A 52 6.18 -0.68 3.38
N ALA A 53 5.84 0.17 4.35
CA ALA A 53 5.83 1.61 4.17
C ALA A 53 7.13 2.23 4.69
N THR A 54 7.75 3.11 3.90
CA THR A 54 8.95 3.85 4.28
C THR A 54 8.81 5.35 4.02
N GLN A 55 9.46 6.15 4.84
CA GLN A 55 9.61 7.59 4.65
C GLN A 55 11.10 7.94 4.77
N GLY A 56 11.70 8.45 3.70
CA GLY A 56 13.16 8.67 3.67
C GLY A 56 13.98 7.39 3.92
N GLY A 57 13.46 6.22 3.51
CA GLY A 57 14.09 4.92 3.74
C GLY A 57 13.83 4.31 5.13
N VAL A 58 13.18 5.05 6.05
CA VAL A 58 12.87 4.56 7.39
C VAL A 58 11.47 3.93 7.41
N PRO A 59 11.28 2.72 7.96
CA PRO A 59 9.95 2.13 8.13
C PRO A 59 9.01 3.01 8.95
N VAL A 60 7.76 3.14 8.50
CA VAL A 60 6.71 3.93 9.16
C VAL A 60 5.37 3.21 9.08
N ASP A 61 4.42 3.54 9.96
CA ASP A 61 3.02 3.19 9.75
C ASP A 61 2.43 4.10 8.64
N PRO A 62 1.90 3.55 7.52
CA PRO A 62 1.36 4.37 6.45
C PRO A 62 0.15 5.22 6.89
N ALA A 63 -0.64 4.75 7.87
CA ALA A 63 -1.83 5.44 8.36
C ALA A 63 -1.49 6.66 9.22
N GLY A 64 -0.46 6.56 10.06
CA GLY A 64 0.03 7.67 10.90
C GLY A 64 1.08 8.59 10.24
N ALA A 65 1.71 8.17 9.15
CA ALA A 65 2.80 8.92 8.54
C ALA A 65 2.36 10.29 7.95
N ARG A 66 3.10 11.34 8.28
CA ARG A 66 2.89 12.69 7.74
C ARG A 66 3.80 12.93 6.54
N GLY A 67 3.19 13.28 5.41
CA GLY A 67 3.91 13.58 4.19
C GLY A 67 4.11 12.37 3.27
N PRO A 68 4.98 12.48 2.25
CA PRO A 68 5.18 11.44 1.25
C PRO A 68 5.79 10.17 1.86
N ILE A 69 5.21 9.02 1.51
CA ILE A 69 5.74 7.69 1.85
C ILE A 69 5.88 6.86 0.58
N ARG A 70 6.69 5.81 0.66
CA ARG A 70 6.83 4.76 -0.35
C ARG A 70 6.32 3.44 0.20
N LEU A 71 5.60 2.68 -0.61
CA LEU A 71 5.12 1.34 -0.34
C LEU A 71 5.93 0.35 -1.20
N ALA A 72 6.26 -0.80 -0.63
CA ALA A 72 6.90 -1.92 -1.32
C ALA A 72 6.19 -3.22 -0.94
N LEU A 73 6.24 -4.25 -1.78
CA LEU A 73 5.80 -5.59 -1.39
C LEU A 73 6.72 -6.12 -0.29
N ASP A 74 6.15 -6.57 0.82
CA ASP A 74 6.89 -7.28 1.87
C ASP A 74 6.92 -8.77 1.54
N GLU A 75 7.90 -9.19 0.73
CA GLU A 75 8.01 -10.58 0.26
C GLU A 75 8.07 -11.58 1.43
N GLY A 76 8.68 -11.19 2.56
CA GLY A 76 8.73 -12.03 3.77
C GLY A 76 7.35 -12.26 4.42
N ARG A 77 6.42 -11.30 4.29
CA ARG A 77 5.04 -11.44 4.79
C ARG A 77 4.09 -12.02 3.75
N ALA A 78 4.37 -11.87 2.46
CA ALA A 78 3.56 -12.43 1.39
C ALA A 78 3.66 -13.97 1.32
N GLU A 79 4.86 -14.52 1.57
CA GLU A 79 5.13 -15.97 1.52
C GLU A 79 4.62 -16.71 2.78
N GLY A 80 4.53 -16.03 3.93
CA GLY A 80 4.12 -16.62 5.22
C GLY A 80 2.62 -16.87 5.41
N GLY A 81 1.78 -16.57 4.41
CA GLY A 81 0.31 -16.62 4.49
C GLY A 81 -0.34 -18.00 4.32
N HIS A 82 0.42 -19.10 4.34
CA HIS A 82 -0.11 -20.46 4.12
C HIS A 82 0.35 -21.53 5.12
N SER A 83 0.78 -21.16 6.33
CA SER A 83 1.00 -22.14 7.41
C SER A 83 -0.16 -22.10 8.41
N GLY A 84 -1.18 -22.91 8.14
CA GLY A 84 -2.26 -23.24 9.07
C GLY A 84 -2.70 -24.67 8.80
N THR A 85 -2.35 -25.56 9.74
CA THR A 85 -2.73 -26.98 9.82
C THR A 85 -4.24 -27.20 9.79
#